data_AF-A0A1A8TEQ7-F1
#
_entry.id   AF-A0A1A8TEQ7-F1
#
_cell.length_a   1.000
_cell.length_b   1.000
_cell.length_c   1.000
_cell.angle_alpha   90.00
_cell.angle_beta   90.00
_cell.angle_gamma   90.00
#
_symmetry.space_group_name_H-M   'P 1'
#
loop_
_entity.id
_entity.type
_entity.pdbx_description
1 polymer ?
#
loop_
_entity_poly.entity_id
_entity_poly.type
_entity_poly.pdbx_seq_one_letter_code
_entity_poly.pdbx_strand_id
1 'polypeptide(L)'
;MKLKLTPTQNLCVGFLESGFEIVQMEEQFFFVKGDKRQKVLPKTLEALVNRGALKYTSQGDYELSDEFVEHRKKMRSPVHRKHTRH
;
A
#
# COMPACT_ATOMS: atom_id res chain seq x y z
N MET A 1 -2.52 -15.52 -1.19
CA MET A 1 -1.79 -14.24 -1.16
C MET A 1 -0.33 -14.46 -0.76
N LYS A 2 0.64 -14.11 -1.61
CA LYS A 2 2.02 -13.84 -1.11
C LYS A 2 1.90 -12.53 -0.35
N LEU A 3 2.40 -12.33 0.89
CA LEU A 3 2.99 -11.03 1.25
C LEU A 3 3.83 -11.00 2.54
N LYS A 4 5.16 -11.03 2.34
CA LYS A 4 6.12 -10.22 3.11
C LYS A 4 6.39 -8.96 2.29
N LEU A 5 6.03 -7.77 2.80
CA LEU A 5 6.40 -6.49 2.18
C LEU A 5 7.81 -6.09 2.63
N THR A 6 8.58 -5.46 1.74
CA THR A 6 9.84 -4.81 2.16
C THR A 6 9.52 -3.53 2.95
N PRO A 7 10.47 -2.98 3.74
CA PRO A 7 10.25 -1.72 4.45
C PRO A 7 9.77 -0.59 3.53
N THR A 8 10.36 -0.43 2.35
CA THR A 8 9.96 0.58 1.36
C THR A 8 8.53 0.36 0.86
N GLN A 9 8.13 -0.88 0.61
CA GLN A 9 6.77 -1.17 0.15
C GLN A 9 5.73 -0.96 1.26
N ASN A 10 6.07 -1.29 2.51
CA ASN A 10 5.23 -0.95 3.66
C ASN A 10 5.04 0.56 3.79
N LEU A 11 6.09 1.35 3.52
CA LEU A 11 6.01 2.81 3.51
C LEU A 11 5.06 3.30 2.41
N CYS A 12 5.17 2.77 1.19
CA CYS A 12 4.26 3.08 0.08
C CYS A 12 2.79 2.80 0.42
N VAL A 13 2.52 1.63 1.00
CA VAL A 13 1.19 1.28 1.51
C VAL A 13 0.73 2.27 2.58
N GLY A 14 1.62 2.64 3.50
CA GLY A 14 1.32 3.61 4.56
C GLY A 14 0.91 4.99 4.04
N PHE A 15 1.48 5.45 2.92
CA PHE A 15 1.03 6.67 2.25
C PHE A 15 -0.43 6.55 1.81
N LEU A 16 -0.78 5.49 1.10
CA LEU A 16 -2.14 5.26 0.60
C LEU A 16 -3.17 5.20 1.73
N GLU A 17 -2.84 4.50 2.81
CA GLU A 17 -3.73 4.39 3.97
C GLU A 17 -3.84 5.67 4.77
N SER A 18 -2.87 6.57 4.63
CA SER A 18 -2.93 7.91 5.20
C SER A 18 -3.74 8.87 4.30
N GLY A 19 -4.30 8.40 3.18
CA GLY A 19 -5.09 9.18 2.23
C GLY A 19 -4.24 9.91 1.19
N PHE A 20 -3.08 9.38 0.82
CA PHE A 20 -2.40 9.79 -0.41
C PHE A 20 -2.98 9.02 -1.59
N GLU A 21 -3.03 9.68 -2.74
CA GLU A 21 -3.47 9.09 -4.01
C GLU A 21 -2.28 8.96 -4.96
N ILE A 22 -2.29 7.95 -5.84
CA ILE A 22 -1.25 7.80 -6.86
C ILE A 22 -1.70 8.55 -8.10
N VAL A 23 -0.88 9.49 -8.55
CA VAL A 23 -1.09 10.23 -9.80
C VAL A 23 0.09 10.04 -10.74
N GLN A 24 -0.19 9.97 -12.04
CA GLN A 24 0.82 9.94 -13.09
C GLN A 24 1.01 11.36 -13.66
N MET A 25 2.25 11.85 -13.64
CA MET A 25 2.64 13.15 -14.21
C MET A 25 3.95 12.97 -14.97
N GLU A 26 4.01 13.37 -16.24
CA GLU A 26 5.23 13.36 -17.06
C GLU A 26 5.99 12.01 -16.96
N GLU A 27 5.26 10.91 -17.15
CA GLU A 27 5.79 9.53 -17.09
C GLU A 27 6.31 9.08 -15.71
N GLN A 28 6.06 9.88 -14.67
CA GLN A 28 6.44 9.58 -13.30
C GLN A 28 5.20 9.39 -12.43
N PHE A 29 5.32 8.55 -11.41
CA PHE A 29 4.27 8.35 -10.44
C PHE A 29 4.58 9.09 -9.15
N PHE A 30 3.54 9.66 -8.53
CA PHE A 30 3.64 10.37 -7.27
C PHE A 30 2.50 9.96 -6.34
N PHE A 31 2.82 9.82 -5.05
CA PHE A 31 1.82 9.88 -3.99
C PHE A 31 1.52 11.35 -3.71
N VAL A 32 0.27 11.78 -3.80
CA VAL A 32 -0.16 13.16 -3.57
C VAL A 32 -1.23 13.23 -2.46
N LYS A 33 -1.10 14.21 -1.57
CA LYS A 33 -2.09 14.57 -0.56
C LYS A 33 -2.01 16.06 -0.24
N GLY A 34 -2.95 16.86 -0.77
CA GLY A 34 -2.85 18.32 -0.74
C GLY A 34 -1.55 18.78 -1.43
N ASP A 35 -0.81 19.68 -0.79
CA ASP A 35 0.50 20.16 -1.30
C ASP A 35 1.65 19.15 -1.16
N LYS A 36 1.43 18.02 -0.47
CA LYS A 36 2.47 17.00 -0.28
C LYS A 36 2.50 16.08 -1.50
N ARG A 37 3.68 15.96 -2.10
CA ARG A 37 3.95 14.98 -3.16
C ARG A 37 5.20 14.15 -2.84
N GLN A 38 5.16 12.86 -3.11
CA GLN A 38 6.29 11.95 -2.96
C GLN A 38 6.41 11.08 -4.20
N LYS A 39 7.55 11.18 -4.90
CA LYS A 39 7.82 10.36 -6.08
C LYS A 39 7.89 8.88 -5.71
N VAL A 40 7.30 8.04 -6.54
CA VAL A 40 7.38 6.57 -6.46
C VAL A 40 7.84 6.00 -7.79
N LEU A 41 8.66 4.96 -7.72
CA LEU A 41 9.19 4.32 -8.91
C LEU A 41 8.14 3.37 -9.50
N PRO A 42 7.96 3.32 -10.84
CA PRO A 42 7.02 2.40 -11.49
C PRO A 42 7.19 0.95 -11.02
N LYS A 43 8.44 0.48 -10.97
CA LYS A 43 8.80 -0.87 -10.47
C LYS A 43 8.29 -1.16 -9.06
N THR A 44 8.14 -0.14 -8.21
CA THR A 44 7.62 -0.29 -6.85
C THR A 44 6.12 -0.51 -6.88
N LEU A 45 5.39 0.20 -7.74
CA LEU A 45 3.96 -0.02 -7.96
C LEU A 45 3.70 -1.39 -8.56
N GLU A 46 4.46 -1.79 -9.58
CA GLU A 46 4.38 -3.13 -10.17
C GLU A 46 4.67 -4.23 -9.14
N ALA A 47 5.67 -4.04 -8.29
CA ALA A 47 5.98 -5.00 -7.22
C ALA A 47 4.86 -5.10 -6.18
N LEU A 48 4.14 -4.01 -5.91
CA LEU A 48 2.98 -4.00 -5.02
C LEU A 48 1.77 -4.69 -5.67
N VAL A 49 1.53 -4.48 -6.97
CA VAL A 49 0.49 -5.20 -7.74
C VAL A 49 0.77 -6.70 -7.78
N ASN A 50 2.01 -7.09 -8.13
CA ASN A 50 2.42 -8.50 -8.20
C ASN A 50 2.32 -9.23 -6.85
N ARG A 51 2.38 -8.47 -5.76
CA ARG A 51 2.22 -8.96 -4.40
C ARG A 51 0.76 -8.95 -3.93
N GLY A 52 -0.15 -8.40 -4.72
CA GLY A 52 -1.56 -8.27 -4.39
C GLY A 52 -1.84 -7.15 -3.38
N ALA A 53 -0.90 -6.25 -3.11
CA ALA A 53 -1.16 -5.08 -2.26
C ALA A 53 -1.95 -3.99 -2.99
N LEU A 54 -1.69 -3.82 -4.29
CA LEU A 54 -2.39 -2.87 -5.15
C LEU A 54 -3.19 -3.59 -6.24
N LYS A 55 -4.26 -2.93 -6.68
CA LYS A 55 -4.96 -3.22 -7.93
C LYS A 55 -4.75 -2.04 -8.89
N TYR A 56 -4.62 -2.38 -10.18
CA TYR A 56 -4.63 -1.40 -11.26
C TYR A 56 -6.03 -1.37 -11.84
N THR A 57 -6.68 -0.22 -11.83
CA THR A 57 -8.06 -0.06 -12.29
C THR A 57 -8.11 0.12 -13.81
N SER A 58 -9.28 -0.13 -14.40
CA SER A 58 -9.51 0.14 -15.83
C SER A 58 -9.42 1.63 -16.19
N GLN A 59 -9.48 2.53 -15.20
CA GLN A 59 -9.34 3.97 -15.37
C GLN A 59 -7.86 4.43 -15.37
N GLY A 60 -6.93 3.51 -15.12
CA GLY A 60 -5.50 3.81 -15.07
C GLY A 60 -4.98 4.17 -13.67
N ASP A 61 -5.80 3.99 -12.64
CA ASP A 61 -5.46 4.34 -11.26
C ASP A 61 -4.93 3.15 -10.47
N TYR A 62 -4.22 3.45 -9.38
CA TYR A 62 -3.74 2.44 -8.44
C TYR A 62 -4.46 2.60 -7.10
N GLU A 63 -5.08 1.50 -6.64
CA GLU A 63 -5.79 1.46 -5.37
C GLU A 63 -5.32 0.27 -4.52
N LEU A 64 -5.52 0.35 -3.21
CA LEU A 64 -5.32 -0.82 -2.34
C LEU A 64 -6.31 -1.91 -2.74
N SER A 65 -5.83 -3.15 -2.83
CA SER A 65 -6.72 -4.28 -3.08
C SER A 65 -7.56 -4.58 -1.84
N ASP A 66 -8.81 -4.99 -2.05
CA ASP A 66 -9.73 -5.33 -0.98
C ASP A 66 -9.17 -6.47 -0.11
N GLU A 67 -8.62 -7.51 -0.75
CA GLU A 67 -7.94 -8.63 -0.07
C GLU A 67 -6.79 -8.14 0.83
N PHE A 68 -6.01 -7.16 0.38
CA PHE A 68 -4.91 -6.61 1.15
C PHE A 68 -5.41 -5.81 2.34
N VAL A 69 -6.42 -4.96 2.15
CA VAL A 69 -7.03 -4.18 3.23
C VAL A 69 -7.58 -5.11 4.30
N GLU A 70 -8.26 -6.20 3.94
CA GLU A 70 -8.75 -7.20 4.88
C GLU A 70 -7.61 -7.92 5.61
N HIS A 71 -6.59 -8.36 4.89
CA HIS A 71 -5.41 -8.99 5.49
C HIS A 71 -4.72 -8.07 6.51
N ARG A 72 -4.60 -6.79 6.16
CA ARG A 72 -3.96 -5.76 6.99
C ARG A 72 -4.80 -5.38 8.21
N LYS A 73 -6.13 -5.35 8.07
CA LYS A 73 -7.08 -5.24 9.21
C LYS A 73 -6.92 -6.41 10.17
N LYS A 74 -6.78 -7.65 9.68
CA LYS A 74 -6.55 -8.84 10.53
C LYS A 74 -5.22 -8.75 11.31
N MET A 75 -4.16 -8.22 10.69
CA MET A 75 -2.87 -8.02 11.37
C MET A 75 -2.86 -6.84 12.36
N ARG A 76 -3.62 -5.77 12.08
CA ARG A 76 -3.75 -4.59 12.95
C ARG A 76 -4.79 -4.74 14.06
N SER A 77 -5.75 -5.65 13.89
CA SER A 77 -6.66 -6.00 14.96
C SER A 77 -5.81 -6.43 16.16
N PRO A 78 -6.11 -5.97 17.38
CA PRO A 78 -5.43 -6.45 18.56
C PRO A 78 -5.74 -7.93 18.66
N VAL A 79 -4.88 -8.76 18.06
CA VAL A 79 -4.74 -10.14 18.47
C VAL A 79 -4.47 -9.99 19.96
N HIS A 80 -5.44 -10.39 20.77
CA HIS A 80 -5.28 -10.63 22.19
C HIS A 80 -4.00 -11.47 22.31
N ARG A 81 -2.86 -10.80 22.44
CA ARG A 81 -1.63 -11.43 22.89
C ARG A 81 -2.02 -11.81 24.30
N LYS A 82 -2.46 -13.05 24.49
CA LYS A 82 -2.53 -13.67 25.80
C LYS A 82 -1.16 -13.36 26.40
N HIS A 83 -1.12 -12.41 27.32
CA HIS A 83 0.04 -12.16 28.15
C HIS A 83 0.26 -13.47 28.87
N THR A 84 1.18 -14.31 28.37
CA THR A 84 1.70 -15.42 29.15
C THR A 84 2.52 -14.76 30.25
N ARG A 85 1.86 -14.56 31.39
CA ARG A 85 2.49 -14.09 32.62
C ARG A 85 3.36 -15.26 33.09
N HIS A 86 4.67 -15.07 33.02
CA HIS A 86 5.68 -15.99 33.56
C HIS A 86 5.67 -15.95 35.08
#